data_AF-A0A7J5MWH0-F1
#
_entry.id   AF-A0A7J5MWH0-F1
#
_cell.length_a   1.000
_cell.length_b   1.000
_cell.length_c   1.000
_cell.angle_alpha   90.00
_cell.angle_beta   90.00
_cell.angle_gamma   90.00
#
_symmetry.space_group_name_H-M   'P 1'
#
loop_
_entity.id
_entity.type
_entity.pdbx_description
1 polymer ?
#
loop_
_entity_poly.entity_id
_entity_poly.type
_entity_poly.pdbx_seq_one_letter_code
_entity_poly.pdbx_strand_id
1 'polypeptide(L)'
;MLRIEQSLRDIRTLQAELAAIGVDMALSDLVGEDAVACISIPDLEYVEEQCILPDGGFYDGFTRQEVAFNEYRLRVIERLSRHYEGEVKAIADKWRELCGGEETPLPDNLQARRKSLADTADKLHGLIGDEPPALNGNDYRLLEGIARDPQAHITLPDGDYKRLKGMGLVIRGYRFPDTIRCDGLTGLGEKAMERYERKNGR
;
A
#
# COMPACT_ATOMS: atom_id res chain seq x y z
N MET A 1 -24.15 8.86 -16.18
CA MET A 1 -23.42 7.69 -15.68
C MET A 1 -23.50 7.72 -14.18
N LEU A 2 -24.02 6.66 -13.57
CA LEU A 2 -24.13 6.56 -12.12
C LEU A 2 -22.73 6.44 -11.51
N ARG A 3 -22.56 6.92 -10.27
CA ARG A 3 -21.26 6.87 -9.57
C ARG A 3 -20.73 5.43 -9.43
N ILE A 4 -21.63 4.46 -9.23
CA ILE A 4 -21.30 3.02 -9.21
C ILE A 4 -20.74 2.50 -10.53
N GLU A 5 -21.31 2.91 -11.67
CA GLU A 5 -20.86 2.49 -13.00
C GLU A 5 -19.44 3.00 -13.28
N GLN A 6 -19.16 4.23 -12.85
CA GLN A 6 -17.83 4.80 -12.94
C GLN A 6 -16.83 4.03 -12.07
N SER A 7 -17.15 3.78 -10.79
CA SER A 7 -16.27 3.03 -9.88
C SER A 7 -15.96 1.62 -10.40
N LEU A 8 -16.95 0.91 -10.97
CA LEU A 8 -16.75 -0.40 -11.59
C LEU A 8 -15.84 -0.34 -12.82
N ARG A 9 -15.99 0.69 -13.66
CA ARG A 9 -15.15 0.90 -14.85
C ARG A 9 -13.71 1.22 -14.46
N ASP A 10 -13.55 2.08 -13.48
CA ASP A 10 -12.27 2.49 -12.93
C ASP A 10 -11.52 1.28 -12.34
N ILE A 11 -12.20 0.47 -11.54
CA ILE A 11 -11.62 -0.75 -10.96
C ILE A 11 -11.24 -1.80 -12.03
N ARG A 12 -12.05 -1.97 -13.08
CA ARG A 12 -11.66 -2.82 -14.22
C ARG A 12 -10.44 -2.30 -14.98
N THR A 13 -10.25 -0.97 -15.00
CA THR A 13 -9.06 -0.36 -15.59
C THR A 13 -7.84 -0.72 -14.76
N LEU A 14 -7.91 -0.57 -13.43
CA LEU A 14 -6.84 -0.99 -12.52
C LEU A 14 -6.55 -2.50 -12.65
N GLN A 15 -7.59 -3.33 -12.74
CA GLN A 15 -7.43 -4.78 -12.95
C GLN A 15 -6.62 -5.07 -14.23
N ALA A 16 -6.92 -4.40 -15.34
CA ALA A 16 -6.19 -4.57 -16.58
C ALA A 16 -4.73 -4.08 -16.51
N GLU A 17 -4.49 -2.97 -15.81
CA GLU A 17 -3.13 -2.46 -15.57
C GLU A 17 -2.28 -3.44 -14.76
N LEU A 18 -2.84 -4.01 -13.68
CA LEU A 18 -2.16 -5.00 -12.85
C LEU A 18 -1.94 -6.31 -13.61
N ALA A 19 -2.94 -6.79 -14.37
CA ALA A 19 -2.81 -7.98 -15.19
C ALA A 19 -1.70 -7.85 -16.26
N ALA A 20 -1.51 -6.65 -16.82
CA ALA A 20 -0.47 -6.39 -17.82
C ALA A 20 0.96 -6.57 -17.27
N ILE A 21 1.13 -6.52 -15.95
CA ILE A 21 2.42 -6.73 -15.27
C ILE A 21 2.50 -8.06 -14.51
N GLY A 22 1.47 -8.91 -14.63
CA GLY A 22 1.41 -10.23 -14.01
C GLY A 22 0.94 -10.24 -12.57
N VAL A 23 0.24 -9.18 -12.12
CA VAL A 23 -0.35 -9.10 -10.79
C VAL A 23 -1.84 -9.43 -10.87
N ASP A 24 -2.28 -10.39 -10.06
CA ASP A 24 -3.65 -10.86 -10.06
C ASP A 24 -4.55 -9.96 -9.20
N MET A 25 -5.68 -9.56 -9.79
CA MET A 25 -6.76 -8.85 -9.12
C MET A 25 -8.08 -9.43 -9.60
N ALA A 26 -8.95 -9.79 -8.66
CA ALA A 26 -10.26 -10.38 -8.94
C ALA A 26 -11.38 -9.46 -8.45
N LEU A 27 -12.45 -9.42 -9.25
CA LEU A 27 -13.75 -8.88 -8.88
C LEU A 27 -14.69 -10.05 -8.70
N SER A 28 -15.34 -10.12 -7.54
CA SER A 28 -16.34 -11.15 -7.24
C SER A 28 -17.64 -10.49 -6.81
N ASP A 29 -18.75 -11.14 -7.14
CA ASP A 29 -20.05 -10.76 -6.61
C ASP A 29 -20.09 -11.15 -5.13
N LEU A 30 -20.45 -10.21 -4.26
CA LEU A 30 -20.63 -10.51 -2.84
C LEU A 30 -21.96 -11.21 -2.58
N VAL A 31 -21.94 -12.06 -1.56
CA VAL A 31 -23.12 -12.69 -0.95
C VAL A 31 -23.44 -11.92 0.34
N GLY A 32 -23.89 -10.66 0.23
CA GLY A 32 -24.26 -9.81 1.37
C GLY A 32 -25.01 -8.54 0.96
N GLU A 33 -25.81 -7.95 1.86
CA GLU A 33 -26.85 -6.95 1.48
C GLU A 33 -26.33 -5.54 1.12
N ASP A 34 -25.08 -5.17 1.47
CA ASP A 34 -24.64 -3.77 1.44
C ASP A 34 -23.51 -3.43 0.43
N ALA A 35 -23.06 -4.38 -0.40
CA ALA A 35 -21.98 -4.16 -1.37
C ALA A 35 -22.30 -4.74 -2.75
N VAL A 36 -21.81 -4.05 -3.79
CA VAL A 36 -22.03 -4.39 -5.20
C VAL A 36 -20.96 -5.32 -5.75
N ALA A 37 -19.72 -5.20 -5.29
CA ALA A 37 -18.62 -6.06 -5.70
C ALA A 37 -17.53 -6.11 -4.63
N CYS A 38 -16.87 -7.26 -4.52
CA CYS A 38 -15.65 -7.44 -3.74
C CYS A 38 -14.41 -7.44 -4.63
N ILE A 39 -13.38 -6.76 -4.16
CA ILE A 39 -12.05 -6.70 -4.77
C ILE A 39 -11.12 -7.58 -3.95
N SER A 40 -10.56 -8.60 -4.60
CA SER A 40 -9.56 -9.51 -4.03
C SER A 40 -8.23 -9.35 -4.76
N ILE A 41 -7.16 -9.24 -3.98
CA ILE A 41 -5.78 -9.20 -4.47
C ILE A 41 -4.99 -10.21 -3.64
N PRO A 42 -4.72 -11.43 -4.17
CA PRO A 42 -4.10 -12.52 -3.40
C PRO A 42 -2.78 -12.14 -2.73
N ASP A 43 -1.93 -11.36 -3.41
CA ASP A 43 -0.65 -10.90 -2.86
C ASP A 43 -0.82 -9.99 -1.62
N LEU A 44 -2.03 -9.47 -1.40
CA LEU A 44 -2.37 -8.61 -0.26
C LEU A 44 -3.29 -9.32 0.74
N GLU A 45 -3.31 -10.66 0.83
CA GLU A 45 -4.19 -11.53 1.66
C GLU A 45 -4.47 -11.09 3.13
N TYR A 46 -3.71 -10.16 3.70
CA TYR A 46 -3.95 -9.58 5.04
C TYR A 46 -4.62 -8.20 5.02
N VAL A 47 -5.01 -7.70 3.85
CA VAL A 47 -5.75 -6.46 3.67
C VAL A 47 -7.17 -6.87 3.30
N GLU A 48 -8.04 -6.74 4.29
CA GLU A 48 -9.47 -7.02 4.26
C GLU A 48 -10.13 -6.63 2.94
N GLU A 49 -11.06 -7.48 2.51
CA GLU A 49 -11.79 -7.36 1.26
C GLU A 49 -12.26 -5.92 1.04
N GLN A 50 -11.87 -5.36 -0.11
CA GLN A 50 -12.27 -4.01 -0.47
C GLN A 50 -13.57 -4.08 -1.26
N CYS A 51 -14.63 -3.48 -0.75
CA CYS A 51 -15.95 -3.55 -1.36
C CYS A 51 -16.31 -2.24 -2.06
N ILE A 52 -17.01 -2.36 -3.18
CA ILE A 52 -17.66 -1.22 -3.84
C ILE A 52 -19.10 -1.14 -3.31
N LEU A 53 -19.48 0.00 -2.75
CA LEU A 53 -20.83 0.25 -2.21
C LEU A 53 -21.80 0.70 -3.30
N PRO A 54 -23.13 0.55 -3.11
CA PRO A 54 -24.16 0.95 -4.11
C PRO A 54 -24.08 2.38 -4.62
N ASP A 55 -23.53 3.29 -3.82
CA ASP A 55 -23.31 4.69 -4.20
C ASP A 55 -21.95 4.96 -4.87
N GLY A 56 -21.19 3.91 -5.18
CA GLY A 56 -19.87 3.96 -5.79
C GLY A 56 -18.73 4.34 -4.84
N GLY A 57 -18.97 4.39 -3.53
CA GLY A 57 -17.90 4.48 -2.53
C GLY A 57 -17.13 3.16 -2.36
N PHE A 58 -15.99 3.23 -1.67
CA PHE A 58 -15.20 2.06 -1.30
C PHE A 58 -15.31 1.80 0.21
N TYR A 59 -15.26 0.53 0.60
CA TYR A 59 -15.21 0.07 1.98
C TYR A 59 -14.01 -0.86 2.13
N ASP A 60 -13.21 -0.69 3.18
CA ASP A 60 -11.94 -1.42 3.36
C ASP A 60 -12.00 -2.51 4.45
N GLY A 61 -13.20 -3.01 4.78
CA GLY A 61 -13.42 -3.98 5.85
C GLY A 61 -13.69 -3.35 7.22
N PHE A 62 -13.22 -2.12 7.44
CA PHE A 62 -13.46 -1.38 8.69
C PHE A 62 -14.34 -0.14 8.47
N THR A 63 -13.99 0.67 7.48
CA THR A 63 -14.53 2.01 7.32
C THR A 63 -14.82 2.35 5.88
N ARG A 64 -15.84 3.18 5.70
CA ARG A 64 -16.12 3.79 4.40
C ARG A 64 -14.97 4.75 4.04
N GLN A 65 -14.39 4.54 2.87
CA GLN A 65 -13.33 5.38 2.34
C GLN A 65 -13.91 6.57 1.60
N GLU A 66 -13.62 7.78 2.08
CA GLU A 66 -13.97 9.04 1.42
C GLU A 66 -12.86 9.51 0.45
N VAL A 67 -12.28 8.57 -0.30
CA VAL A 67 -11.18 8.85 -1.23
C VAL A 67 -11.64 8.81 -2.68
N ALA A 68 -11.00 9.60 -3.53
CA ALA A 68 -11.20 9.50 -4.98
C ALA A 68 -10.59 8.19 -5.51
N PHE A 69 -11.11 7.66 -6.63
CA PHE A 69 -10.59 6.43 -7.22
C PHE A 69 -9.07 6.49 -7.50
N ASN A 70 -8.56 7.61 -8.02
CA ASN A 70 -7.12 7.76 -8.27
C ASN A 70 -6.28 7.59 -6.99
N GLU A 71 -6.78 8.04 -5.85
CA GLU A 71 -6.10 7.87 -4.57
C GLU A 71 -6.16 6.41 -4.10
N TYR A 72 -7.32 5.76 -4.25
CA TYR A 72 -7.46 4.33 -4.01
C TYR A 72 -6.48 3.50 -4.87
N ARG A 73 -6.43 3.77 -6.18
CA ARG A 73 -5.51 3.14 -7.13
C ARG A 73 -4.05 3.26 -6.68
N LEU A 74 -3.61 4.47 -6.33
CA LEU A 74 -2.24 4.71 -5.87
C LEU A 74 -1.92 3.89 -4.61
N ARG A 75 -2.82 3.86 -3.63
CA ARG A 75 -2.65 3.08 -2.39
C ARG A 75 -2.54 1.58 -2.65
N VAL A 76 -3.32 1.04 -3.59
CA VAL A 76 -3.26 -0.38 -3.97
C VAL A 76 -1.92 -0.71 -4.62
N ILE A 77 -1.50 0.08 -5.62
CA ILE A 77 -0.25 -0.17 -6.35
C ILE A 77 0.94 -0.06 -5.40
N GLU A 78 0.95 0.92 -4.50
CA GLU A 78 2.03 1.12 -3.53
C GLU A 78 2.15 -0.04 -2.53
N ARG A 79 1.01 -0.53 -2.02
CA ARG A 79 0.98 -1.71 -1.14
C ARG A 79 1.55 -2.94 -1.84
N LEU A 80 1.19 -3.13 -3.11
CA LEU A 80 1.75 -4.18 -3.95
C LEU A 80 3.26 -4.01 -4.13
N SER A 81 3.75 -2.82 -4.50
CA SER A 81 5.19 -2.57 -4.68
C SER A 81 5.98 -3.00 -3.45
N ARG A 82 5.51 -2.60 -2.27
CA ARG A 82 6.13 -2.94 -0.98
C ARG A 82 6.05 -4.43 -0.66
N HIS A 83 4.95 -5.10 -1.00
CA HIS A 83 4.83 -6.54 -0.83
C HIS A 83 5.92 -7.25 -1.65
N TYR A 84 6.04 -6.91 -2.93
CA TYR A 84 7.05 -7.50 -3.83
C TYR A 84 8.48 -7.19 -3.38
N GLU A 85 8.79 -5.96 -2.97
CA GLU A 85 10.10 -5.60 -2.36
C GLU A 85 10.38 -6.40 -1.08
N GLY A 86 9.36 -6.57 -0.24
CA GLY A 86 9.42 -7.38 0.96
C GLY A 86 9.78 -8.83 0.66
N GLU A 87 9.14 -9.43 -0.35
CA GLU A 87 9.41 -10.79 -0.80
C GLU A 87 10.82 -10.94 -1.39
N VAL A 88 11.30 -9.96 -2.17
CA VAL A 88 12.69 -9.91 -2.67
C VAL A 88 13.67 -10.00 -1.51
N LYS A 89 13.45 -9.21 -0.47
CA LYS A 89 14.29 -9.20 0.73
C LYS A 89 14.15 -10.51 1.52
N ALA A 90 12.93 -11.03 1.67
CA ALA A 90 12.66 -12.25 2.41
C ALA A 90 13.37 -13.47 1.79
N ILE A 91 13.46 -13.56 0.46
CA ILE A 91 14.24 -14.61 -0.22
C ILE A 91 15.71 -14.55 0.20
N ALA A 92 16.32 -13.36 0.16
CA ALA A 92 17.72 -13.19 0.52
C ALA A 92 17.98 -13.48 2.01
N ASP A 93 17.10 -13.00 2.89
CA ASP A 93 17.23 -13.19 4.33
C ASP A 93 17.04 -14.66 4.73
N LYS A 94 16.02 -15.35 4.20
CA LYS A 94 15.79 -16.79 4.44
C LYS A 94 16.93 -17.65 3.90
N TRP A 95 17.47 -17.31 2.72
CA TRP A 95 18.61 -18.04 2.17
C TRP A 95 19.85 -17.90 3.07
N ARG A 96 20.16 -16.67 3.50
CA ARG A 96 21.26 -16.41 4.44
C ARG A 96 21.08 -17.18 5.75
N GLU A 97 19.87 -17.24 6.28
CA GLU A 97 19.55 -18.02 7.48
C GLU A 97 19.79 -19.52 7.28
N LEU A 98 19.32 -20.10 6.16
CA LEU A 98 19.55 -21.51 5.82
C LEU A 98 21.03 -21.84 5.63
N CYS A 99 21.84 -20.88 5.20
CA CYS A 99 23.29 -21.00 5.06
C CYS A 99 24.07 -20.63 6.34
N GLY A 100 23.42 -20.56 7.51
CA GLY A 100 24.10 -20.31 8.78
C GLY A 100 24.68 -18.90 8.92
N GLY A 101 24.20 -17.93 8.13
CA GLY A 101 24.68 -16.56 8.12
C GLY A 101 25.83 -16.29 7.14
N GLU A 102 26.35 -17.31 6.46
CA GLU A 102 27.41 -17.15 5.47
C GLU A 102 26.89 -16.50 4.18
N GLU A 103 27.72 -15.68 3.54
CA GLU A 103 27.43 -15.10 2.23
C GLU A 103 27.56 -16.18 1.14
N THR A 104 26.51 -16.99 1.01
CA THR A 104 26.41 -18.03 -0.02
C THR A 104 25.60 -17.50 -1.21
N PRO A 105 26.06 -17.70 -2.48
CA PRO A 105 25.30 -17.29 -3.65
C PRO A 105 23.93 -17.97 -3.68
N LEU A 106 22.90 -17.22 -4.12
CA LEU A 106 21.57 -17.79 -4.28
C LEU A 106 21.58 -18.83 -5.41
N PRO A 107 20.90 -19.97 -5.27
CA PRO A 107 20.64 -20.89 -6.37
C PRO A 107 19.89 -20.22 -7.52
N ASP A 108 20.11 -20.68 -8.76
CA ASP A 108 19.58 -20.05 -9.98
C ASP A 108 18.05 -19.86 -9.97
N ASN A 109 17.31 -20.83 -9.42
CA ASN A 109 15.86 -20.74 -9.28
C ASN A 109 15.43 -19.61 -8.32
N LEU A 110 16.14 -19.42 -7.21
CA LEU A 110 15.89 -18.32 -6.26
C LEU A 110 16.34 -16.98 -6.83
N GLN A 111 17.43 -16.94 -7.60
CA GLN A 111 17.83 -15.74 -8.32
C GLN A 111 16.77 -15.32 -9.34
N ALA A 112 16.27 -16.26 -10.16
CA ALA A 112 15.23 -16.00 -11.16
C ALA A 112 13.94 -15.50 -10.50
N ARG A 113 13.50 -16.14 -9.41
CA ARG A 113 12.33 -15.70 -8.64
C ARG A 113 12.54 -14.30 -8.05
N ARG A 114 13.67 -14.06 -7.39
CA ARG A 114 14.00 -12.76 -6.80
C ARG A 114 14.01 -11.66 -7.87
N LYS A 115 14.57 -11.94 -9.05
CA LYS A 115 14.55 -11.01 -10.18
C LYS A 115 13.13 -10.73 -10.65
N SER A 116 12.30 -11.76 -10.84
CA SER A 116 10.91 -11.58 -11.27
C SER A 116 10.10 -10.70 -10.30
N LEU A 117 10.30 -10.87 -8.99
CA LEU A 117 9.64 -10.05 -7.97
C LEU A 117 10.13 -8.60 -8.01
N ALA A 118 11.44 -8.38 -8.16
CA ALA A 118 12.02 -7.05 -8.30
C ALA A 118 11.53 -6.34 -9.57
N ASP A 119 11.53 -7.04 -10.72
CA ASP A 119 11.01 -6.52 -11.98
C ASP A 119 9.52 -6.15 -11.87
N THR A 120 8.75 -6.86 -11.04
CA THR A 120 7.32 -6.56 -10.78
C THR A 120 7.17 -5.32 -9.90
N ALA A 121 7.97 -5.20 -8.83
CA ALA A 121 8.01 -3.99 -8.00
C ALA A 121 8.37 -2.75 -8.82
N ASP A 122 9.38 -2.84 -9.70
CA ASP A 122 9.79 -1.74 -10.58
C ASP A 122 8.67 -1.33 -11.54
N LYS A 123 7.95 -2.30 -12.12
CA LYS A 123 6.77 -2.03 -12.96
C LYS A 123 5.64 -1.36 -12.18
N LEU A 124 5.37 -1.80 -10.96
CA LEU A 124 4.36 -1.18 -10.08
C LEU A 124 4.73 0.26 -9.75
N HIS A 125 6.00 0.55 -9.44
CA HIS A 125 6.49 1.92 -9.30
C HIS A 125 6.31 2.73 -10.58
N GLY A 126 6.55 2.13 -11.75
CA GLY A 126 6.29 2.75 -13.04
C GLY A 126 4.82 3.15 -13.27
N LEU A 127 3.85 2.44 -12.66
CA LEU A 127 2.42 2.77 -12.74
C LEU A 127 1.99 3.94 -11.83
N ILE A 128 2.77 4.23 -10.79
CA ILE A 128 2.60 5.39 -9.89
C ILE A 128 3.34 6.61 -10.47
N GLY A 129 4.49 6.40 -11.10
CA GLY A 129 5.42 7.45 -11.47
C GLY A 129 6.02 8.12 -10.22
N ASP A 130 6.25 9.43 -10.29
CA ASP A 130 6.74 10.24 -9.18
C ASP A 130 5.61 10.79 -8.28
N GLU A 131 4.35 10.38 -8.50
CA GLU A 131 3.21 10.92 -7.75
C GLU A 131 3.11 10.34 -6.34
N PRO A 132 3.31 11.13 -5.29
CA PRO A 132 3.14 10.65 -3.93
C PRO A 132 1.65 10.49 -3.60
N PRO A 133 1.25 9.54 -2.76
CA PRO A 133 -0.16 9.31 -2.44
C PRO A 133 -0.78 10.57 -1.81
N ALA A 134 -2.07 10.79 -2.09
CA ALA A 134 -2.79 11.92 -1.50
C ALA A 134 -3.03 11.68 0.00
N LEU A 135 -2.84 12.72 0.80
CA LEU A 135 -3.10 12.71 2.23
C LEU A 135 -4.47 13.32 2.52
N ASN A 136 -5.16 12.77 3.51
CA ASN A 136 -6.22 13.52 4.19
C ASN A 136 -5.61 14.39 5.31
N GLY A 137 -6.41 15.30 5.88
CA GLY A 137 -5.93 16.20 6.92
C GLY A 137 -5.53 15.54 8.24
N ASN A 138 -5.93 14.28 8.48
CA ASN A 138 -5.45 13.51 9.62
C ASN A 138 -4.08 12.90 9.34
N ASP A 139 -3.93 12.23 8.19
CA ASP A 139 -2.66 11.64 7.75
C ASP A 139 -1.57 12.71 7.65
N TYR A 140 -1.87 13.89 7.09
CA TYR A 140 -0.92 15.01 7.08
C TYR A 140 -0.48 15.42 8.49
N ARG A 141 -1.41 15.53 9.45
CA ARG A 141 -1.07 15.90 10.84
C ARG A 141 -0.20 14.85 11.52
N LEU A 142 -0.47 13.57 11.26
CA LEU A 142 0.34 12.47 11.80
C LEU A 142 1.76 12.52 11.21
N LEU A 143 1.89 12.70 9.90
CA LEU A 143 3.19 12.79 9.23
C LEU A 143 3.95 14.07 9.61
N GLU A 144 3.26 15.21 9.72
CA GLU A 144 3.83 16.47 10.20
C GLU A 144 4.39 16.32 11.61
N GLY A 145 3.66 15.61 12.49
CA GLY A 145 4.19 15.23 13.79
C GLY A 145 5.50 14.46 13.62
N ILE A 146 5.49 13.36 12.86
CA ILE A 146 6.66 12.48 12.69
C ILE A 146 7.85 13.24 12.09
N ALA A 147 7.61 14.17 11.15
CA ALA A 147 8.63 15.01 10.54
C ALA A 147 9.23 16.02 11.52
N ARG A 148 8.41 16.66 12.35
CA ARG A 148 8.85 17.67 13.31
C ARG A 148 9.71 17.09 14.43
N ASP A 149 9.40 15.87 14.85
CA ASP A 149 10.18 15.23 15.91
C ASP A 149 10.24 13.70 15.71
N PRO A 150 11.22 13.21 14.91
CA PRO A 150 11.44 11.78 14.69
C PRO A 150 11.79 11.02 15.97
N GLN A 151 12.26 11.73 17.01
CA GLN A 151 12.61 11.14 18.30
C GLN A 151 11.49 11.31 19.35
N ALA A 152 10.56 12.24 19.18
CA ALA A 152 9.37 12.31 20.00
C ALA A 152 8.62 10.99 19.89
N HIS A 153 8.02 10.62 21.01
CA HIS A 153 7.14 9.47 21.13
C HIS A 153 5.83 9.71 20.37
N ILE A 154 5.88 9.88 19.05
CA ILE A 154 4.68 9.90 18.23
C ILE A 154 4.19 8.49 18.17
N THR A 155 3.09 8.37 18.88
CA THR A 155 2.52 7.17 19.39
C THR A 155 1.31 6.93 18.52
N LEU A 156 1.49 6.13 17.48
CA LEU A 156 0.42 5.84 16.53
C LEU A 156 -0.42 4.67 17.06
N PRO A 157 -1.76 4.77 17.00
CA PRO A 157 -2.62 3.60 17.04
C PRO A 157 -2.19 2.57 15.98
N ASP A 158 -2.31 1.28 16.26
CA ASP A 158 -1.88 0.19 15.36
C ASP A 158 -2.53 0.29 13.97
N GLY A 159 -3.80 0.72 13.90
CA GLY A 159 -4.51 0.96 12.64
C GLY A 159 -3.91 2.10 11.80
N ASP A 160 -3.59 3.23 12.43
CA ASP A 160 -2.97 4.37 11.75
C ASP A 160 -1.55 4.03 11.27
N TYR A 161 -0.76 3.35 12.11
CA TYR A 161 0.55 2.87 11.72
C TYR A 161 0.48 1.88 10.56
N LYS A 162 -0.39 0.86 10.63
CA LYS A 162 -0.57 -0.11 9.55
C LYS A 162 -1.00 0.57 8.27
N ARG A 163 -1.86 1.58 8.32
CA ARG A 163 -2.28 2.36 7.16
C ARG A 163 -1.12 3.18 6.57
N LEU A 164 -0.47 4.04 7.36
CA LEU A 164 0.63 4.90 6.90
C LEU A 164 1.85 4.09 6.44
N LYS A 165 2.13 2.98 7.12
CA LYS A 165 3.13 2.00 6.68
C LYS A 165 2.68 1.29 5.43
N GLY A 166 1.42 0.87 5.32
CA GLY A 166 0.89 0.29 4.08
C GLY A 166 1.05 1.25 2.89
N MET A 167 0.93 2.55 3.14
CA MET A 167 1.15 3.63 2.16
C MET A 167 2.61 4.06 2.03
N GLY A 168 3.62 3.28 2.43
CA GLY A 168 5.00 3.71 2.14
C GLY A 168 5.53 4.92 2.90
N LEU A 169 4.74 5.62 3.74
CA LEU A 169 5.07 6.98 4.17
C LEU A 169 6.00 7.06 5.38
N VAL A 170 6.02 6.01 6.20
CA VAL A 170 6.72 5.99 7.48
C VAL A 170 7.79 4.90 7.53
N ILE A 171 8.95 5.26 8.08
CA ILE A 171 10.07 4.35 8.34
C ILE A 171 9.78 3.57 9.63
N ARG A 172 10.21 2.30 9.64
CA ARG A 172 10.39 1.35 10.77
C ARG A 172 9.65 1.74 12.06
N GLY A 173 8.72 0.86 12.47
CA GLY A 173 8.00 1.04 13.73
C GLY A 173 8.48 0.09 14.82
N TYR A 174 8.68 0.60 16.04
CA TYR A 174 8.85 -0.22 17.25
C TYR A 174 7.52 -0.33 17.97
N ARG A 175 7.10 -1.57 18.25
CA ARG A 175 5.84 -1.86 18.94
C ARG A 175 6.04 -1.75 20.45
N PHE A 176 5.21 -0.94 21.07
CA PHE A 176 5.02 -0.81 22.53
C PHE A 176 3.65 -1.42 22.91
N PRO A 177 3.39 -1.68 24.20
CA PRO A 177 2.19 -2.39 24.64
C PRO A 177 0.87 -1.83 24.08
N ASP A 178 0.76 -0.51 23.95
CA ASP A 178 -0.47 0.14 23.50
C ASP A 178 -0.34 0.85 22.15
N THR A 179 0.88 0.97 21.60
CA THR A 179 1.20 2.00 20.60
C THR A 179 2.41 1.65 19.71
N ILE A 180 2.58 2.35 18.58
CA ILE A 180 3.74 2.15 17.69
C ILE A 180 4.50 3.45 17.49
N ARG A 181 5.82 3.40 17.69
CA ARG A 181 6.75 4.51 17.46
C ARG A 181 7.38 4.37 16.08
N CYS A 182 7.36 5.42 15.26
CA CYS A 182 8.04 5.46 13.96
C CYS A 182 9.39 6.15 14.04
N ASP A 183 10.38 5.66 13.29
CA ASP A 183 11.74 6.25 13.24
C ASP A 183 11.83 7.47 12.30
N GLY A 184 10.78 7.76 11.52
CA GLY A 184 10.72 8.92 10.63
C GLY A 184 9.79 8.74 9.44
N LEU A 185 9.85 9.69 8.50
CA LEU A 185 9.18 9.61 7.20
C LEU A 185 10.10 8.99 6.15
N THR A 186 9.51 8.30 5.17
CA THR A 186 10.24 7.97 3.94
C THR A 186 10.26 9.19 3.02
N GLY A 187 11.13 9.20 2.00
CA GLY A 187 11.10 10.25 0.97
C GLY A 187 9.76 10.34 0.22
N LEU A 188 8.97 9.25 0.20
CA LEU A 188 7.62 9.25 -0.33
C LEU A 188 6.62 9.93 0.63
N GLY A 189 6.80 9.73 1.94
CA GLY A 189 6.08 10.47 2.98
C GLY A 189 6.32 11.98 2.91
N GLU A 190 7.57 12.39 2.69
CA GLU A 190 7.94 13.81 2.52
C GLU A 190 7.28 14.40 1.26
N LYS A 191 7.42 13.75 0.10
CA LYS A 191 6.76 14.17 -1.14
C LYS A 191 5.23 14.25 -0.99
N ALA A 192 4.62 13.32 -0.23
CA ALA A 192 3.17 13.32 0.01
C ALA A 192 2.72 14.54 0.83
N MET A 193 3.52 14.94 1.82
CA MET A 193 3.28 16.17 2.59
C MET A 193 3.39 17.42 1.70
N GLU A 194 4.44 17.54 0.89
CA GLU A 194 4.61 18.67 -0.03
C GLU A 194 3.44 18.79 -1.03
N ARG A 195 2.96 17.66 -1.56
CA ARG A 195 1.78 17.62 -2.44
C ARG A 195 0.55 18.14 -1.71
N TYR A 196 0.36 17.74 -0.45
CA TYR A 196 -0.77 18.18 0.37
C TYR A 196 -0.71 19.68 0.67
N GLU A 197 0.46 20.21 1.04
CA GLU A 197 0.66 21.64 1.32
C GLU A 197 0.36 22.50 0.10
N ARG A 198 0.93 22.13 -1.06
CA ARG A 198 0.69 22.80 -2.34
C ARG A 198 -0.79 22.85 -2.71
N LYS A 199 -1.52 21.75 -2.48
CA LYS A 199 -2.96 21.66 -2.81
C LYS A 199 -3.83 22.48 -1.86
N ASN A 200 -3.41 22.66 -0.61
CA ASN A 200 -4.18 23.35 0.42
C ASN A 200 -3.67 24.77 0.72
N GLY A 201 -2.68 25.28 -0.02
CA GLY A 201 -2.14 26.64 0.13
C GLY A 201 -1.39 26.85 1.45
N ARG A 202 -0.72 25.82 1.96
CA ARG A 202 0.15 25.88 3.14
C ARG A 202 1.61 26.04 2.75
#